data_AF-A0A7C3ARY1-F1
#
_entry.id   AF-A0A7C3ARY1-F1
#
_cell.length_a   1.000
_cell.length_b   1.000
_cell.length_c   1.000
_cell.angle_alpha   90.00
_cell.angle_beta   90.00
_cell.angle_gamma   90.00
#
_symmetry.space_group_name_H-M   'P 1'
#
loop_
_entity.id
_entity.type
_entity.pdbx_description
1 polymer ?
#
loop_
_entity_poly.entity_id
_entity_poly.type
_entity_poly.pdbx_seq_one_letter_code
_entity_poly.pdbx_strand_id
1 'polypeptide(L)' 'FTTLEEARVLIEQWRREYNRVRPHSALGYRPPAPEAVLTKITA' A
#
# COMPACT_ATOMS: atom_id res chain seq x y z
N PHE A 1 13.54 -5.59 12.98
CA PHE A 1 12.31 -5.94 13.71
C PHE A 1 12.64 -7.10 14.60
N THR A 2 12.27 -7.03 15.87
CA THR A 2 12.59 -8.03 16.89
C THR A 2 11.41 -8.98 17.11
N THR A 3 10.22 -8.58 16.68
CA THR A 3 9.00 -9.41 16.70
C THR A 3 8.28 -9.41 15.35
N LEU A 4 7.45 -10.43 15.13
CA LEU A 4 6.56 -10.49 13.97
C LEU A 4 5.50 -9.39 13.99
N GLU A 5 5.10 -8.93 15.17
CA GLU A 5 4.12 -7.87 15.34
C GLU A 5 4.67 -6.53 14.84
N GLU A 6 5.90 -6.18 15.26
CA GLU A 6 6.59 -4.99 14.76
C GLU A 6 6.73 -5.02 13.23
N ALA A 7 7.07 -6.17 12.67
CA ALA A 7 7.19 -6.33 11.23
C ALA A 7 5.84 -6.12 10.52
N ARG A 8 4.74 -6.66 11.05
CA ARG A 8 3.38 -6.48 10.48
C ARG A 8 2.96 -5.03 10.47
N VAL A 9 3.16 -4.32 11.58
CA VAL A 9 2.80 -2.90 11.72
C VAL A 9 3.56 -2.06 10.70
N LEU A 10 4.88 -2.26 10.59
CA LEU A 10 5.72 -1.46 9.68
C LEU A 10 5.44 -1.75 8.21
N ILE A 11 5.15 -3.01 7.86
CA ILE A 11 4.76 -3.37 6.48
C ILE A 11 3.43 -2.73 6.10
N GLU A 12 2.42 -2.76 6.99
CA GLU A 12 1.12 -2.14 6.70
C GLU A 12 1.22 -0.61 6.60
N GLN A 13 2.01 0.02 7.47
CA GLN A 13 2.30 1.44 7.37
C GLN A 13 2.95 1.78 6.02
N TRP A 14 4.01 1.05 5.66
CA TRP A 14 4.71 1.25 4.39
C TRP A 14 3.77 1.05 3.18
N ARG A 15 2.93 0.01 3.20
CA ARG A 15 1.94 -0.26 2.15
C ARG A 15 0.99 0.92 1.95
N ARG A 16 0.51 1.53 3.05
CA ARG A 16 -0.38 2.70 2.99
C ARG A 16 0.33 3.93 2.42
N GLU A 17 1.53 4.23 2.88
CA GLU A 17 2.31 5.37 2.39
C GLU A 17 2.66 5.23 0.91
N TYR A 18 3.15 4.05 0.50
CA TYR A 18 3.49 3.76 -0.89
C TYR A 18 2.27 3.89 -1.81
N ASN A 19 1.13 3.34 -1.40
CA ASN A 19 -0.07 3.33 -2.25
C ASN A 19 -0.87 4.65 -2.24
N ARG A 20 -0.71 5.53 -1.24
CA ARG A 20 -1.55 6.74 -1.12
C ARG A 20 -0.79 8.05 -1.23
N VAL A 21 0.45 8.09 -0.75
CA VAL A 21 1.19 9.35 -0.55
C VAL A 21 2.34 9.47 -1.54
N ARG A 22 3.03 8.36 -1.81
CA ARG A 22 4.26 8.42 -2.61
C ARG A 22 3.93 8.72 -4.08
N PRO A 23 4.58 9.72 -4.71
CA PRO A 23 4.42 9.95 -6.13
C PRO A 23 5.15 8.87 -6.92
N HIS A 24 4.46 8.26 -7.88
CA HIS A 24 5.02 7.22 -8.73
C HIS A 24 5.35 7.80 -10.09
N SER A 25 6.63 7.81 -10.47
CA SER A 25 7.08 8.35 -11.76
C SER A 25 6.47 7.61 -12.95
N ALA A 26 6.26 6.29 -12.82
CA ALA A 26 5.54 5.46 -13.80
C ALA A 26 4.06 5.87 -13.99
N LEU A 27 3.50 6.65 -13.07
CA LEU A 27 2.12 7.12 -13.06
C LEU A 27 2.02 8.64 -13.23
N GLY A 28 3.11 9.28 -13.65
CA GLY A 28 3.18 10.73 -13.82
C GLY A 28 3.15 11.49 -12.50
N TYR A 29 3.81 10.97 -11.46
CA TYR A 29 3.86 11.53 -10.10
C TYR A 29 2.50 11.55 -9.37
N ARG A 30 1.55 10.75 -9.84
CA ARG A 30 0.27 10.55 -9.15
C ARG A 30 0.33 9.30 -8.27
N PRO A 31 -0.41 9.25 -7.15
CA PRO A 31 -0.61 8.01 -6.40
C PRO A 31 -1.26 6.93 -7.30
N PRO A 32 -0.99 5.63 -7.13
CA PRO A 32 -1.35 4.60 -8.10
C PRO A 32 -2.83 4.35 -8.32
N ALA A 33 -3.67 4.59 -7.32
CA ALA A 33 -5.10 4.37 -7.47
C ALA A 33 -5.88 5.10 -6.35
N PRO A 34 -7.13 5.53 -6.59
CA PRO A 34 -8.13 5.51 -5.52
C PRO A 34 -8.10 4.08 -4.95
N GLU A 35 -8.00 3.97 -3.62
CA GLU A 35 -7.77 2.73 -2.86
C GLU A 35 -8.08 1.47 -3.66
N ALA A 36 -7.06 0.66 -3.98
CA ALA A 36 -7.27 -0.61 -4.67
C ALA A 36 -8.20 -1.48 -3.81
N VAL A 37 -9.50 -1.40 -4.09
CA VAL A 37 -10.50 -2.27 -3.50
C VAL A 37 -10.13 -3.64 -4.04
N LEU A 38 -9.69 -4.53 -3.15
CA LEU A 38 -9.64 -5.95 -3.45
C LEU A 38 -11.08 -6.36 -3.74
N THR A 39 -11.52 -6.22 -5.00
CA THR A 39 -12.80 -6.74 -5.45
C THR A 39 -12.74 -8.23 -5.14
N LYS A 40 -13.53 -8.66 -4.16
CA LYS A 40 -13.76 -10.08 -3.91
C LYS A 40 -14.31 -10.62 -5.23
N ILE A 41 -13.50 -11.39 -5.95
CA ILE A 41 -13.97 -12.18 -7.08
C ILE A 41 -14.87 -13.25 -6.46
N THR A 42 -16.18 -12.97 -6.41
CA THR A 42 -17.19 -13.99 -6.14
C THR A 42 -17.48 -14.71 -7.45
N ALA A 43 -17.53 -16.05 -7.35
CA ALA A 43 -17.75 -17.00 -8.43
C ALA A 43 -19.07 -16.79 -9.19
#